data_AF-A0A7X6R1Y8-F1
#
_entry.id   AF-A0A7X6R1Y8-F1
#
_cell.length_a   1.000
_cell.length_b   1.000
_cell.length_c   1.000
_cell.angle_alpha   90.00
_cell.angle_beta   90.00
_cell.angle_gamma   90.00
#
_symmetry.space_group_name_H-M   'P 1'
#
loop_
_entity.id
_entity.type
_entity.pdbx_description
1 polymer ?
#
loop_
_entity_poly.entity_id
_entity_poly.type
_entity_poly.pdbx_seq_one_letter_code
_entity_poly.pdbx_strand_id
1 'polypeptide(L)' 'MDVLHSDVRELWLVQSRDCTQEPLGLTYDRARFLCAVHAGHGASCRQYLTASAFCFRQDAGQ' A
#
# COMPACT_ATOMS: atom_id res chain seq x y z
N MET A 1 -13.54 9.31 18.11
CA MET A 1 -14.14 9.48 16.78
C MET A 1 -12.99 9.51 15.77
N ASP A 2 -12.69 8.35 15.20
CA ASP A 2 -11.61 8.05 14.22
C ASP A 2 -11.95 8.51 12.79
N VAL A 3 -12.65 9.64 12.65
CA VAL A 3 -13.17 10.10 11.34
C VAL A 3 -12.04 10.55 10.42
N LEU A 4 -10.91 10.99 10.96
CA LEU A 4 -9.75 11.38 10.14
C LEU A 4 -9.02 10.18 9.51
N HIS A 5 -9.17 8.98 10.08
CA HIS A 5 -8.49 7.78 9.59
C HIS A 5 -9.18 7.17 8.36
N SER A 6 -10.51 7.31 8.23
CA SER A 6 -11.25 6.87 7.05
C SER A 6 -10.86 7.66 5.80
N ASP A 7 -10.75 8.98 5.91
CA ASP A 7 -10.49 9.88 4.77
C ASP A 7 -9.14 9.57 4.11
N VAL A 8 -8.12 9.26 4.92
CA VAL A 8 -6.79 8.91 4.43
C VAL A 8 -6.80 7.56 3.70
N ARG A 9 -7.53 6.56 4.22
CA ARG A 9 -7.66 5.24 3.58
C ARG A 9 -8.46 5.33 2.28
N GLU A 10 -9.52 6.13 2.25
CA GLU A 10 -10.29 6.41 1.04
C GLU A 10 -9.44 7.10 -0.03
N LEU A 11 -8.64 8.09 0.37
CA LEU A 11 -7.68 8.73 -0.53
C LEU A 11 -6.70 7.71 -1.11
N TRP A 12 -6.17 6.81 -0.28
CA TRP A 12 -5.29 5.75 -0.77
C TRP A 12 -5.97 4.83 -1.76
N LEU A 13 -7.23 4.42 -1.52
CA LEU A 13 -8.01 3.63 -2.48
C LEU A 13 -8.17 4.35 -3.82
N VAL A 14 -8.45 5.65 -3.79
CA VAL A 14 -8.60 6.45 -5.01
C VAL A 14 -7.28 6.54 -5.77
N GLN A 15 -6.18 6.77 -5.05
CA GLN A 15 -4.84 6.89 -5.64
C GLN A 15 -4.25 5.54 -6.10
N SER A 16 -4.75 4.42 -5.60
CA SER A 16 -4.19 3.08 -5.84
C SER A 16 -5.00 2.24 -6.84
N ARG A 17 -5.88 2.85 -7.65
CA ARG A 17 -6.71 2.11 -8.61
C ARG A 17 -5.94 1.44 -9.75
N ASP A 18 -4.85 2.05 -10.21
CA ASP A 18 -4.05 1.52 -11.32
C ASP A 18 -2.92 0.60 -10.83
N CYS A 19 -3.19 -0.70 -10.85
CA CYS A 19 -2.27 -1.74 -10.39
C CYS A 19 -0.94 -1.82 -11.18
N THR A 20 -0.83 -1.14 -12.32
CA THR A 20 0.37 -1.13 -13.17
C THR A 20 1.35 0.00 -12.82
N GLN A 21 0.95 0.90 -11.93
CA GLN A 21 1.82 1.98 -11.43
C GLN A 21 2.50 1.58 -10.13
N GLU A 22 3.67 2.15 -9.89
CA GLU A 22 4.35 2.03 -8.59
C GLU A 22 3.86 3.14 -7.65
N PRO A 23 3.50 2.82 -6.40
CA PRO A 23 3.05 3.81 -5.44
C PRO A 23 4.23 4.69 -4.99
N LEU A 24 4.04 6.00 -5.08
CA LEU A 24 5.02 7.00 -4.64
C LEU A 24 4.78 7.41 -3.18
N GLY A 25 5.86 7.76 -2.48
CA GLY A 25 5.78 8.28 -1.11
C GLY A 25 5.16 7.28 -0.13
N LEU A 26 5.62 6.02 -0.15
CA LEU A 26 5.16 5.01 0.80
C LEU A 26 5.60 5.36 2.23
N THR A 27 4.62 5.40 3.13
CA THR A 27 4.82 5.21 4.57
C THR A 27 4.55 3.76 4.92
N TYR A 28 4.95 3.32 6.12
CA TYR A 28 4.70 1.94 6.57
C TYR A 28 3.20 1.59 6.58
N ASP A 29 2.37 2.49 7.11
CA ASP A 29 0.91 2.27 7.16
C ASP A 29 0.29 2.19 5.77
N ARG A 30 0.72 3.05 4.84
CA ARG A 30 0.26 3.01 3.45
C ARG A 30 0.70 1.72 2.76
N ALA A 31 1.95 1.29 2.97
CA ALA A 31 2.45 0.04 2.40
C ALA A 31 1.65 -1.17 2.92
N ARG A 32 1.41 -1.25 4.24
CA ARG A 32 0.56 -2.29 4.82
C ARG A 32 -0.87 -2.26 4.28
N PHE A 33 -1.44 -1.08 4.11
CA PHE A 33 -2.76 -0.92 3.51
C PHE A 33 -2.82 -1.47 2.08
N LEU A 34 -1.85 -1.10 1.24
CA LEU A 34 -1.77 -1.57 -0.14
C LEU A 34 -1.56 -3.09 -0.22
N CYS A 35 -0.74 -3.67 0.67
CA CYS A 35 -0.60 -5.12 0.79
C CYS A 35 -1.96 -5.79 1.06
N ALA A 36 -2.76 -5.25 1.98
CA ALA A 36 -4.07 -5.83 2.29
C ALA A 36 -5.08 -5.72 1.14
N VAL A 37 -5.13 -4.56 0.47
CA VAL A 37 -6.11 -4.31 -0.61
C VAL A 37 -5.76 -5.06 -1.89
N HIS A 38 -4.46 -5.14 -2.24
CA HIS A 38 -4.01 -5.68 -3.52
C HIS A 38 -3.48 -7.12 -3.44
N ALA A 39 -3.51 -7.77 -2.28
CA ALA A 39 -3.06 -9.16 -2.10
C ALA A 39 -3.69 -10.14 -3.12
N GLY A 40 -4.96 -9.94 -3.46
CA GLY A 40 -5.68 -10.80 -4.40
C GLY A 40 -5.12 -10.80 -5.83
N HIS A 41 -4.35 -9.79 -6.22
CA HIS A 41 -3.72 -9.72 -7.55
C HIS A 41 -2.33 -10.39 -7.60
N GLY A 42 -1.68 -10.52 -6.43
CA GLY A 42 -0.39 -11.17 -6.29
C GLY A 42 0.71 -10.61 -7.19
N ALA A 43 1.49 -11.49 -7.82
CA ALA A 43 2.68 -11.12 -8.60
C ALA A 43 2.39 -10.30 -9.87
N SER A 44 1.13 -10.15 -10.27
CA SER A 44 0.73 -9.31 -11.41
C SER A 44 0.54 -7.83 -11.04
N CYS A 45 0.51 -7.49 -9.75
CA CYS A 45 0.24 -6.14 -9.28
C CYS A 45 1.52 -5.44 -8.83
N ARG A 46 1.91 -4.39 -9.55
CA ARG A 46 3.11 -3.60 -9.21
C ARG A 46 2.96 -2.93 -7.86
N GLN A 47 1.78 -2.41 -7.55
CA GLN A 47 1.54 -1.79 -6.24
C GLN A 47 1.71 -2.77 -5.07
N TYR A 48 1.21 -4.01 -5.20
CA TYR A 48 1.38 -5.05 -4.18
C TYR A 48 2.86 -5.42 -4.02
N LEU A 49 3.58 -5.60 -5.12
CA LEU A 49 5.00 -5.95 -5.09
C LEU A 49 5.86 -4.84 -4.47
N THR A 50 5.63 -3.57 -4.85
CA THR A 50 6.36 -2.44 -4.28
C THR A 50 6.07 -2.28 -2.79
N ALA A 51 4.80 -2.38 -2.38
CA ALA A 51 4.40 -2.27 -0.98
C ALA A 51 4.96 -3.40 -0.11
N SER A 52 4.91 -4.64 -0.59
CA SER A 52 5.46 -5.79 0.13
C SER A 52 6.99 -5.72 0.26
N ALA A 53 7.70 -5.31 -0.80
CA ALA A 53 9.14 -5.07 -0.74
C ALA A 53 9.50 -3.95 0.25
N PHE A 54 8.70 -2.88 0.30
CA PHE A 54 8.88 -1.80 1.27
C PHE A 54 8.71 -2.29 2.71
N CYS A 55 7.63 -3.02 3.00
CA CYS A 55 7.40 -3.60 4.33
C CYS A 55 8.53 -4.54 4.75
N PHE A 56 8.99 -5.41 3.85
CA PHE A 56 10.09 -6.33 4.13
C PHE A 56 11.39 -5.60 4.49
N ARG A 57 11.74 -4.53 3.77
CA ARG A 57 12.94 -3.73 4.06
C ARG A 57 12.86 -3.00 5.40
N GLN A 58 11.65 -2.54 5.79
CA GLN A 58 11.48 -1.90 7.09
C GLN A 58 11.61 -2.90 8.25
N ASP A 59 11.12 -4.12 8.06
CA ASP A 59 11.25 -5.19 9.05
C ASP A 59 12.72 -5.63 9.22
N ALA A 60 13.44 -5.78 8.10
CA ALA A 60 14.87 -6.15 8.09
C ALA A 60 15.84 -5.05 8.56
N GLY A 61 15.35 -3.82 8.74
CA GLY A 61 16.12 -2.70 9.25
C GLY A 61 16.00 -2.48 10.76
N GLN A 62 15.22 -3.33 11.44
CA GLN A 62 15.15 -3.43 12.90
C GLN A 62 16.01 -4.58 13.42
#